data_AF-A0AAF0IK58-F1
#
_entry.id   AF-A0AAF0IK58-F1
#
_cell.length_a   1.000
_cell.length_b   1.000
_cell.length_c   1.000
_cell.angle_alpha   90.00
_cell.angle_beta   90.00
_cell.angle_gamma   90.00
#
_symmetry.space_group_name_H-M   'P 1'
#
loop_
_entity.id
_entity.type
_entity.pdbx_description
1 polymer ?
#
loop_
_entity_poly.entity_id
_entity_poly.type
_entity_poly.pdbx_seq_one_letter_code
_entity_poly.pdbx_strand_id
1 'polypeptide(L)' 'MLLLAGLSFFLFYFNAVLAAFDPLLVGTWSTKSQKVITGPGFYDPIKDRFQEPDNTGISYSFTTDGYFEEAYYRAISNR' A
#
# COMPACT_ATOMS: atom_id res chain seq x y z
N MET A 1 43.36 -12.12 12.59
CA MET A 1 42.83 -10.79 12.24
C MET A 1 42.03 -10.79 10.92
N LEU A 2 42.52 -11.38 9.83
CA LEU A 2 41.78 -11.46 8.55
C LEU A 2 40.50 -12.33 8.60
N LEU A 3 40.51 -13.44 9.37
CA LEU A 3 39.34 -14.32 9.51
C LEU A 3 38.21 -13.68 10.34
N LEU A 4 38.56 -12.86 11.34
CA LEU A 4 37.59 -12.13 12.18
C LEU A 4 36.89 -11.02 11.38
N ALA A 5 37.64 -10.32 10.51
CA ALA A 5 37.09 -9.28 9.66
C ALA A 5 36.09 -9.83 8.62
N GLY A 6 36.36 -11.02 8.07
CA GLY A 6 35.44 -11.70 7.13
C GLY A 6 34.14 -12.17 7.79
N LEU A 7 34.21 -12.69 9.03
CA LEU A 7 33.02 -13.06 9.80
C LEU A 7 32.17 -11.84 10.17
N SER A 8 32.81 -10.73 10.57
CA SER A 8 32.12 -9.47 10.83
C SER A 8 31.45 -8.90 9.59
N PHE A 9 32.11 -8.96 8.43
CA PHE A 9 31.49 -8.56 7.16
C PHE A 9 30.28 -9.45 6.80
N PHE A 10 30.37 -10.77 6.98
CA PHE A 10 29.26 -11.70 6.73
C PHE A 10 28.05 -11.47 7.65
N LEU A 11 28.28 -11.17 8.93
CA LEU A 11 27.21 -10.87 9.90
C LEU A 11 26.55 -9.51 9.65
N PHE A 12 27.26 -8.52 9.10
CA PHE A 12 26.69 -7.22 8.73
C PHE A 12 25.75 -7.30 7.51
N TYR A 13 26.01 -8.17 6.54
CA TYR A 13 25.14 -8.34 5.36
C TYR A 13 23.86 -9.13 5.63
N PHE A 14 23.78 -9.91 6.73
CA PHE A 14 22.62 -10.77 7.01
C PHE A 14 21.46 -10.04 7.71
N ASN A 15 21.63 -8.81 8.15
CA ASN A 15 20.57 -8.05 8.83
C ASN A 15 19.70 -7.27 7.83
N ALA A 16 19.10 -7.97 6.86
CA ALA A 16 17.91 -7.45 6.20
C ALA A 16 16.72 -7.68 7.14
N VAL A 17 16.45 -6.69 8.01
CA VAL A 17 15.20 -6.70 8.79
C VAL A 17 14.05 -6.56 7.80
N LEU A 18 13.18 -7.58 7.72
CA LEU A 18 11.87 -7.41 7.08
C LEU A 18 11.15 -6.29 7.82
N ALA A 19 10.72 -5.26 7.10
CA ALA A 19 9.94 -4.18 7.70
C ALA A 19 8.72 -4.80 8.39
N ALA A 20 8.69 -4.75 9.72
CA ALA A 20 7.54 -5.16 10.49
C ALA A 20 6.41 -4.17 10.18
N PHE A 21 5.32 -4.64 9.57
CA PHE A 21 4.12 -3.83 9.39
C PHE A 21 3.27 -3.92 10.66
N ASP A 22 2.53 -2.84 10.97
CA ASP A 22 1.63 -2.82 12.10
C ASP A 22 0.34 -3.60 11.75
N PRO A 23 0.06 -4.76 12.40
CA PRO A 23 -1.14 -5.52 12.13
C PRO A 23 -2.43 -4.75 12.44
N LEU A 24 -2.38 -3.68 13.24
CA LEU A 24 -3.52 -2.81 13.51
C LEU A 24 -3.96 -1.98 12.30
N LEU A 25 -3.11 -1.84 11.28
CA LEU A 25 -3.46 -1.12 10.04
C LEU A 25 -4.25 -1.98 9.06
N VAL A 26 -4.26 -3.32 9.23
CA VAL A 26 -4.95 -4.25 8.33
C VAL A 26 -6.42 -3.89 8.21
N GLY A 27 -6.88 -3.75 6.97
CA GLY A 27 -8.23 -3.31 6.65
C GLY A 27 -8.26 -2.16 5.65
N THR A 28 -9.47 -1.70 5.34
CA THR A 28 -9.71 -0.59 4.41
C THR A 28 -10.12 0.66 5.16
N TRP A 29 -9.38 1.73 4.94
CA TRP A 29 -9.61 3.06 5.50
C TRP A 29 -10.04 3.98 4.37
N SER A 30 -11.14 4.70 4.54
CA SER A 30 -11.67 5.60 3.49
C SER A 30 -12.24 6.88 4.09
N THR A 31 -12.06 7.99 3.38
CA THR A 31 -12.52 9.30 3.82
C THR A 31 -14.03 9.47 3.71
N LYS A 32 -14.64 10.09 4.74
CA LYS A 32 -16.02 10.64 4.80
C LYS A 32 -17.14 9.73 4.30
N SER A 33 -17.29 9.62 2.98
CA SER A 33 -18.44 8.97 2.33
C SER A 33 -18.23 7.49 2.01
N GLN A 34 -16.98 7.01 2.12
CA GLN A 34 -16.59 5.64 1.75
C GLN A 34 -16.93 5.28 0.29
N LYS A 35 -17.10 6.28 -0.58
CA LYS A 35 -17.39 6.07 -2.01
C LYS A 35 -16.15 5.74 -2.83
N VAL A 36 -14.97 6.13 -2.35
CA VAL A 36 -13.68 5.68 -2.90
C VAL A 36 -13.21 4.50 -2.08
N ILE A 37 -12.99 3.36 -2.72
CA ILE A 37 -12.44 2.12 -2.15
C ILE A 37 -11.31 1.63 -3.06
N THR A 38 -10.40 0.77 -2.58
CA THR A 38 -9.36 0.18 -3.44
C THR A 38 -9.88 -1.06 -4.19
N GLY A 39 -9.04 -1.62 -5.06
CA GLY A 39 -9.32 -2.88 -5.74
C GLY A 39 -10.36 -2.79 -6.88
N PRO A 40 -11.01 -3.91 -7.23
CA PRO A 40 -11.90 -4.02 -8.38
C PRO A 40 -13.13 -3.12 -8.36
N GLY A 41 -13.47 -2.48 -7.23
CA GLY A 41 -14.56 -1.50 -7.17
C GLY A 41 -14.16 -0.11 -7.68
N PHE A 42 -12.86 0.15 -7.82
CA PHE A 42 -12.31 1.40 -8.36
C PHE A 42 -11.80 1.24 -9.78
N TYR A 43 -11.11 0.13 -10.06
CA TYR A 43 -10.64 -0.21 -11.40
C TYR A 43 -10.74 -1.72 -11.62
N ASP A 44 -11.42 -2.13 -12.68
CA ASP A 44 -11.56 -3.53 -13.08
C ASP A 44 -10.45 -3.87 -14.10
N PRO A 45 -9.40 -4.60 -13.71
CA PRO A 45 -8.29 -4.91 -14.61
C PRO A 45 -8.64 -5.97 -15.66
N ILE A 46 -9.68 -6.78 -15.45
CA ILE A 46 -10.11 -7.80 -16.42
C ILE A 46 -10.80 -7.13 -17.61
N LYS A 47 -11.56 -6.06 -17.34
CA LYS A 47 -12.29 -5.29 -18.36
C LYS A 47 -11.58 -4.01 -18.78
N ASP A 48 -10.39 -3.73 -18.25
CA ASP A 48 -9.65 -2.48 -18.43
C ASP A 48 -10.55 -1.24 -18.25
N ARG A 49 -11.23 -1.17 -17.11
CA ARG A 49 -12.28 -0.17 -16.89
C ARG A 49 -12.21 0.49 -15.53
N PHE A 50 -12.07 1.82 -15.54
CA PHE A 50 -12.25 2.67 -14.38
C PHE A 50 -13.73 2.76 -13.97
N GLN A 51 -13.99 2.64 -12.67
CA GLN A 51 -15.32 2.79 -12.08
C GLN A 51 -15.35 4.10 -11.30
N GLU A 52 -16.04 5.08 -11.88
CA GLU A 52 -16.12 6.41 -11.30
C GLU A 52 -16.92 6.40 -9.98
N PRO A 53 -16.31 6.85 -8.86
CA PRO A 53 -17.00 6.98 -7.58
C PRO A 53 -18.03 8.12 -7.56
N ASP A 54 -19.14 7.94 -6.81
CA ASP A 54 -20.17 8.98 -6.64
C ASP A 54 -19.63 10.27 -5.99
N ASN A 55 -18.64 10.16 -5.11
CA ASN A 55 -18.05 11.27 -4.35
C ASN A 55 -16.52 11.18 -4.37
N THR A 56 -15.86 12.33 -4.30
CA THR A 56 -14.40 12.43 -4.11
C THR A 56 -13.95 11.84 -2.77
N GLY A 57 -12.71 11.38 -2.72
CA GLY A 57 -12.13 10.78 -1.53
C GLY A 57 -10.79 10.10 -1.76
N ILE A 58 -10.22 9.60 -0.67
CA ILE A 58 -8.99 8.79 -0.61
C ILE A 58 -9.32 7.50 0.14
N SER A 59 -8.75 6.39 -0.31
CA SER A 59 -8.79 5.12 0.41
C SER A 59 -7.45 4.40 0.40
N TYR A 60 -7.14 3.74 1.51
CA TYR A 60 -6.02 2.81 1.65
C TYR A 60 -6.56 1.45 2.10
N SER A 61 -6.01 0.38 1.54
CA SER A 61 -6.25 -0.97 2.03
C SER A 61 -4.93 -1.65 2.36
N PHE A 62 -4.83 -2.23 3.55
CA PHE A 62 -3.65 -2.97 4.01
C PHE A 62 -3.98 -4.44 4.19
N THR A 63 -3.12 -5.32 3.71
CA THR A 63 -3.29 -6.76 3.77
C THR A 63 -2.29 -7.39 4.75
N THR A 64 -2.61 -8.59 5.24
CA THR A 64 -1.81 -9.30 6.26
C THR A 64 -0.46 -9.80 5.76
N ASP A 65 -0.22 -9.75 4.45
CA ASP A 65 1.04 -10.09 3.79
C ASP A 65 1.97 -8.86 3.63
N GLY A 66 1.59 -7.71 4.19
CA GLY A 66 2.43 -6.51 4.23
C GLY A 66 2.34 -5.63 2.98
N TYR A 67 1.37 -5.88 2.10
CA TYR A 67 1.10 -5.02 0.95
C TYR A 67 0.02 -3.99 1.29
N PHE A 68 -0.03 -2.94 0.46
CA PHE A 68 -1.09 -1.95 0.52
C PHE A 68 -1.49 -1.50 -0.88
N GLU A 69 -2.72 -1.00 -0.98
CA GLU A 69 -3.24 -0.34 -2.16
C GLU A 69 -3.74 1.07 -1.79
N GLU A 70 -3.68 2.00 -2.75
CA GLU A 70 -4.21 3.36 -2.62
C GLU A 70 -5.19 3.64 -3.77
N ALA A 71 -6.30 4.32 -3.45
CA ALA A 71 -7.21 4.88 -4.44
C ALA A 71 -7.48 6.36 -4.13
N TYR A 72 -7.32 7.23 -5.13
CA TYR A 72 -7.55 8.66 -5.00
C TYR A 72 -8.43 9.18 -6.14
N TYR A 73 -9.59 9.75 -5.79
CA TYR A 73 -10.51 10.36 -6.74
C TYR A 73 -10.80 11.81 -6.35
N ARG A 74 -10.48 12.73 -7.26
CA ARG A 74 -10.60 14.18 -7.05
C ARG A 74 -11.17 14.85 -8.30
N ALA A 75 -12.17 15.69 -8.11
CA ALA A 75 -12.61 16.65 -9.11
C ALA A 75 -11.70 17.89 -9.06
N ILE A 76 -11.01 18.19 -10.16
CA ILE A 76 -10.15 19.38 -10.30
C ILE A 76 -10.81 20.32 -11.30
N SER A 77 -11.09 21.56 -10.89
CA SER A 77 -11.65 22.58 -11.78
C SER A 77 -10.57 23.21 -12.64
N ASN A 78 -10.85 23.45 -13.92
CA ASN A 78 -9.93 24.07 -14.89
C ASN A 78 -9.97 25.61 -14.91
N ARG A 79 -10.33 26.25 -13.79
CA ARG A 79 -10.34 27.72 -13.76
C ARG A 79 -8.97 28.29 -13.49
#